data_AF-A0A944TST0-F1
#
_entry.id   AF-A0A944TST0-F1
#
_cell.length_a   1.000
_cell.length_b   1.000
_cell.length_c   1.000
_cell.angle_alpha   90.00
_cell.angle_beta   90.00
_cell.angle_gamma   90.00
#
_symmetry.space_group_name_H-M   'P 1'
#
loop_
_entity.id
_entity.type
_entity.pdbx_description
1 polymer ?
#
loop_
_entity_poly.entity_id
_entity_poly.type
_entity_poly.pdbx_seq_one_letter_code
_entity_poly.pdbx_strand_id
1 'polypeptide(L)'
;MKKFSLILLILVSHNSCSFFNSVIENNEPAPALKESNQKIFCPQDGQTPKVSMASNNLNAKDIFTETLKNIPNGDKFTTIERGILFSLLHLNIRPDTFSPSARFQLFIKNKGSWEYWDVSSPKGQYPLLYGLETIALYYGSKYSLKKMAYFIDKYAPPYFPIGPQLGNFLVKNQKELSRHKIFNDAFFKAGQILQVGESIKKLPFRKIIKKYKALPKNEYQIKSKLFDFSLTNRNDLKIKCNLDLNLYSRSIYPIRNSSNTQTSPFGVVDTKGNAFIAVTSNRYKTLSPGLETFLISGNEKSLPVSFCQIKEKTREINLFSFKGRDPAQHIYHLIEQEVIQSQNLSDLAALIAFPRHQFLLNPLRMLYESNRASKEQLQKFLGMGIPLYHSSNLGNLWALAFFKKLNTQGFVLDPREGGHLSCLN
;
A
#
# COMPACT_ATOMS: atom_id res chain seq x y z
N MET A 1 25.43 -23.12 57.88
CA MET A 1 24.81 -23.32 56.55
C MET A 1 24.28 -22.05 55.85
N LYS A 2 24.54 -20.81 56.32
CA LYS A 2 24.08 -19.58 55.63
C LYS A 2 25.13 -18.84 54.77
N LYS A 3 26.42 -19.21 54.84
CA LYS A 3 27.49 -18.55 54.06
C LYS A 3 27.75 -19.16 52.68
N PHE A 4 27.34 -20.41 52.44
CA PHE A 4 27.56 -21.09 51.14
C PHE A 4 26.55 -20.68 50.04
N SER A 5 25.39 -20.14 50.43
CA SER A 5 24.34 -19.76 49.47
C SER A 5 24.58 -18.43 48.76
N LEU A 6 25.44 -17.56 49.29
CA LEU A 6 25.70 -16.23 48.70
C LEU A 6 26.75 -16.29 47.57
N ILE A 7 27.71 -17.22 47.68
CA ILE A 7 28.77 -17.41 46.68
C ILE A 7 28.20 -18.05 45.39
N LEU A 8 27.22 -18.95 45.52
CA LEU A 8 26.56 -19.56 44.38
C LEU A 8 25.71 -18.55 43.58
N LEU A 9 25.12 -17.55 44.25
CA LEU A 9 24.32 -16.51 43.59
C LEU A 9 25.20 -15.51 42.79
N ILE A 10 26.43 -15.25 43.25
CA ILE A 10 27.39 -14.35 42.58
C ILE A 10 28.03 -15.03 41.36
N LEU A 11 28.22 -16.35 41.39
CA LEU A 11 28.75 -17.11 40.25
C LEU A 11 27.74 -17.30 39.10
N VAL A 12 26.44 -17.32 39.40
CA VAL A 12 25.39 -17.43 38.36
C VAL A 12 25.17 -16.08 37.65
N SER A 13 25.32 -14.95 38.33
CA SER A 13 25.19 -13.62 37.73
C SER A 13 26.35 -13.24 36.79
N HIS A 14 27.54 -13.81 36.95
CA HIS A 14 28.70 -13.52 36.07
C HIS A 14 28.71 -14.33 34.78
N ASN A 15 28.09 -15.53 34.75
CA ASN A 15 27.99 -16.32 33.51
C ASN A 15 26.82 -15.88 32.60
N SER A 16 25.91 -15.05 33.10
CA SER A 16 24.73 -14.63 32.33
C SER A 16 25.02 -13.53 31.29
N CYS A 17 26.13 -12.80 31.44
CA CYS A 17 26.56 -11.80 30.45
C CYS A 17 27.47 -12.37 29.35
N SER A 18 28.16 -13.49 29.62
CA SER A 18 29.04 -14.14 28.63
C SER A 18 28.26 -14.80 27.49
N PHE A 19 27.09 -15.39 27.80
CA PHE A 19 26.23 -16.05 26.80
C PHE A 19 25.53 -15.06 25.85
N PHE A 20 25.47 -13.77 26.18
CA PHE A 20 24.89 -12.75 25.31
C PHE A 20 25.90 -12.21 24.29
N ASN A 21 27.21 -12.23 24.60
CA ASN A 21 28.25 -11.80 23.68
C ASN A 21 28.54 -12.85 22.58
N SER A 22 28.44 -14.15 22.90
CA SER A 22 28.67 -15.22 21.92
C SER A 22 27.56 -15.38 20.87
N VAL A 23 26.38 -14.77 21.08
CA VAL A 23 25.29 -14.73 20.07
C VAL A 23 25.46 -13.53 19.12
N ILE A 24 26.29 -12.54 19.48
CA ILE A 24 26.54 -11.34 18.67
C ILE A 24 27.74 -11.54 17.72
N GLU A 25 28.63 -12.51 18.00
CA GLU A 25 29.87 -12.72 17.23
C GLU A 25 29.75 -13.66 16.01
N ASN A 26 28.58 -14.25 15.75
CA ASN A 26 28.33 -14.88 14.45
C ASN A 26 28.07 -13.80 13.39
N ASN A 27 29.16 -13.11 13.02
CA ASN A 27 29.26 -12.25 11.84
C ASN A 27 29.13 -13.11 10.59
N GLU A 28 27.91 -13.56 10.27
CA GLU A 28 27.57 -13.73 8.87
C GLU A 28 27.72 -12.34 8.23
N PRO A 29 28.54 -12.18 7.17
CA PRO A 29 28.61 -10.92 6.46
C PRO A 29 27.19 -10.54 6.04
N ALA A 30 26.79 -9.31 6.37
CA ALA A 30 25.48 -8.78 5.99
C ALA A 30 25.23 -9.15 4.53
N PRO A 31 24.14 -9.88 4.20
CA PRO A 31 23.94 -10.38 2.87
C PRO A 31 24.00 -9.18 1.92
N ALA A 32 24.95 -9.22 0.98
CA ALA A 32 25.05 -8.23 -0.08
C ALA A 32 23.66 -7.99 -0.65
N LEU A 33 23.34 -6.72 -0.94
CA LEU A 33 22.08 -6.34 -1.59
C LEU A 33 21.83 -7.31 -2.75
N LYS A 34 20.92 -8.27 -2.57
CA LYS A 34 20.43 -9.04 -3.70
C LYS A 34 19.81 -8.02 -4.63
N GLU A 35 20.47 -7.76 -5.76
CA GLU A 35 19.88 -6.97 -6.82
C GLU A 35 18.54 -7.60 -7.15
N SER A 36 17.47 -6.88 -6.81
CA SER A 36 16.14 -7.33 -7.13
C SER A 36 15.97 -7.09 -8.63
N ASN A 37 15.83 -8.17 -9.40
CA ASN A 37 15.47 -8.10 -10.83
C ASN A 37 14.05 -7.55 -11.06
N GLN A 38 13.37 -7.07 -10.01
CA GLN A 38 12.03 -6.53 -10.07
C GLN A 38 12.04 -5.12 -10.64
N LYS A 39 11.26 -4.92 -11.71
CA LYS A 39 11.07 -3.61 -12.33
C LYS A 39 10.34 -2.66 -11.38
N ILE A 40 11.08 -1.71 -10.79
CA ILE A 40 10.55 -0.74 -9.81
C ILE A 40 10.04 0.57 -10.43
N PHE A 41 10.44 0.91 -11.65
CA PHE A 41 9.87 2.01 -12.44
C PHE A 41 9.87 1.66 -13.94
N CYS A 42 9.18 2.45 -14.75
CA CYS A 42 9.20 2.31 -16.21
C CYS A 42 10.32 3.17 -16.79
N PRO A 43 11.41 2.59 -17.35
CA PRO A 43 12.37 3.36 -18.13
C PRO A 43 11.63 4.03 -19.29
N GLN A 44 11.94 5.30 -19.52
CA GLN A 44 11.40 6.06 -20.62
C GLN A 44 12.54 6.34 -21.60
N ASP A 45 12.69 5.39 -22.52
CA ASP A 45 13.59 5.50 -23.67
C ASP A 45 12.92 6.45 -24.67
N GLY A 46 13.16 7.75 -24.50
CA GLY A 46 12.52 8.82 -25.27
C GLY A 46 11.50 9.63 -24.46
N GLN A 47 11.29 10.89 -24.88
CA GLN A 47 10.41 11.87 -24.22
C GLN A 47 8.90 11.54 -24.31
N THR A 48 8.52 10.29 -24.56
CA THR A 48 7.11 9.88 -24.69
C THR A 48 6.65 9.19 -23.41
N PRO A 49 5.71 9.79 -22.66
CA PRO A 49 5.08 9.15 -21.52
C PRO A 49 4.43 7.82 -21.91
N LYS A 50 4.65 6.78 -21.09
CA LYS A 50 3.99 5.48 -21.24
C LYS A 50 2.81 5.35 -20.28
N VAL A 51 1.83 4.52 -20.63
CA VAL A 51 0.81 4.11 -19.65
C VAL A 51 1.51 3.24 -18.61
N SER A 52 1.39 3.58 -17.33
CA SER A 52 1.92 2.73 -16.27
C SER A 52 0.84 2.29 -15.29
N MET A 53 0.92 1.04 -14.86
CA MET A 53 -0.01 0.45 -13.90
C MET A 53 0.79 -0.20 -12.79
N ALA A 54 0.46 0.12 -11.55
CA ALA A 54 1.07 -0.44 -10.35
C ALA A 54 0.02 -1.21 -9.55
N SER A 55 0.39 -2.37 -9.01
CA SER A 55 -0.47 -3.16 -8.12
C SER A 55 0.38 -3.99 -7.17
N ASN A 56 -0.13 -4.27 -5.97
CA ASN A 56 0.52 -5.20 -5.04
C ASN A 56 0.27 -6.68 -5.38
N ASN A 57 -0.32 -6.97 -6.55
CA ASN A 57 -0.63 -8.31 -7.01
C ASN A 57 -0.16 -8.50 -8.46
N LEU A 58 0.59 -9.58 -8.71
CA LEU A 58 1.20 -9.88 -10.01
C LEU A 58 0.16 -10.05 -11.11
N ASN A 59 -0.90 -10.79 -10.83
CA ASN A 59 -1.90 -11.21 -11.82
C ASN A 59 -2.89 -10.10 -12.16
N ALA A 60 -2.99 -9.07 -11.31
CA ALA A 60 -3.98 -8.01 -11.43
C ALA A 60 -3.91 -7.29 -12.79
N LYS A 61 -2.69 -7.05 -13.27
CA LYS A 61 -2.43 -6.37 -14.55
C LYS A 61 -2.91 -7.20 -15.74
N ASP A 62 -2.56 -8.47 -15.80
CA ASP A 62 -2.86 -9.30 -16.96
C ASP A 62 -4.38 -9.51 -17.08
N ILE A 63 -5.04 -9.81 -15.96
CA ILE A 63 -6.50 -9.90 -15.87
C ILE A 63 -7.17 -8.60 -16.32
N PHE A 64 -6.68 -7.45 -15.85
CA PHE A 64 -7.25 -6.15 -16.22
C PHE A 64 -7.04 -5.84 -17.70
N THR A 65 -5.85 -6.09 -18.23
CA THR A 65 -5.50 -5.83 -19.64
C THR A 65 -6.32 -6.71 -20.57
N GLU A 66 -6.47 -8.00 -20.26
CA GLU A 66 -7.32 -8.94 -21.00
C GLU A 66 -8.78 -8.50 -20.96
N THR A 67 -9.30 -8.19 -19.77
CA THR A 67 -10.68 -7.72 -19.59
C THR A 67 -10.94 -6.46 -20.43
N LEU A 68 -10.01 -5.49 -20.42
CA LEU A 68 -10.17 -4.23 -21.14
C LEU A 68 -10.16 -4.43 -22.66
N LYS A 69 -9.30 -5.31 -23.18
CA LYS A 69 -9.24 -5.65 -24.61
C LYS A 69 -10.54 -6.30 -25.10
N ASN A 70 -11.18 -7.10 -24.26
CA ASN A 70 -12.42 -7.81 -24.60
C ASN A 70 -13.67 -6.92 -24.51
N ILE A 71 -13.59 -5.76 -23.86
CA ILE A 71 -14.69 -4.80 -23.80
C ILE A 71 -14.75 -4.00 -25.12
N PRO A 72 -15.91 -3.93 -25.79
CA PRO A 72 -16.08 -3.08 -26.97
C PRO A 72 -15.76 -1.62 -26.65
N ASN A 73 -14.84 -1.02 -27.41
CA ASN A 73 -14.31 0.33 -27.17
C ASN A 73 -13.64 0.51 -25.78
N GLY A 74 -13.10 -0.56 -25.18
CA GLY A 74 -12.39 -0.49 -23.90
C GLY A 74 -11.13 0.39 -23.94
N ASP A 75 -10.49 0.48 -25.11
CA ASP A 75 -9.40 1.40 -25.41
C ASP A 75 -9.79 2.88 -25.19
N LYS A 76 -11.06 3.24 -25.45
CA LYS A 76 -11.58 4.61 -25.31
C LYS A 76 -11.95 5.00 -23.88
N PHE A 77 -11.81 4.11 -22.90
CA PHE A 77 -12.12 4.43 -21.51
C PHE A 77 -11.14 5.46 -20.95
N THR A 78 -11.69 6.43 -20.23
CA THR A 78 -10.90 7.42 -19.49
C THR A 78 -10.10 6.75 -18.36
N THR A 79 -9.07 7.43 -17.85
CA THR A 79 -8.27 6.93 -16.72
C THR A 79 -9.12 6.67 -15.47
N ILE A 80 -10.18 7.46 -15.27
CA ILE A 80 -11.13 7.28 -14.16
C ILE A 80 -11.96 6.02 -14.35
N GLU A 81 -12.50 5.80 -15.55
CA GLU A 81 -13.26 4.59 -15.89
C GLU A 81 -12.41 3.32 -15.79
N ARG A 82 -11.16 3.39 -16.26
CA ARG A 82 -10.15 2.32 -16.09
C ARG A 82 -9.90 2.05 -14.61
N GLY A 83 -9.71 3.09 -13.80
CA GLY A 83 -9.52 2.98 -12.35
C GLY A 83 -10.69 2.35 -11.60
N ILE A 84 -11.93 2.68 -11.99
CA ILE A 84 -13.14 2.08 -11.39
C ILE A 84 -13.26 0.61 -11.76
N LEU A 85 -13.06 0.25 -13.03
CA LEU A 85 -13.08 -1.15 -13.47
C LEU A 85 -12.00 -1.98 -12.78
N PHE A 86 -10.80 -1.40 -12.64
CA PHE A 86 -9.70 -2.08 -11.98
C PHE A 86 -10.00 -2.29 -10.48
N SER A 87 -10.59 -1.29 -9.81
CA SER A 87 -11.07 -1.42 -8.43
C SER A 87 -12.09 -2.54 -8.27
N LEU A 88 -13.03 -2.67 -9.20
CA LEU A 88 -14.02 -3.76 -9.16
C LEU A 88 -13.34 -5.12 -9.35
N LEU A 89 -12.43 -5.29 -10.33
CA LEU A 89 -11.68 -6.55 -10.49
C LEU A 89 -10.89 -6.92 -9.23
N HIS A 90 -10.34 -5.93 -8.54
CA HIS A 90 -9.61 -6.14 -7.29
C HIS A 90 -10.47 -6.78 -6.17
N LEU A 91 -11.80 -6.64 -6.20
CA LEU A 91 -12.70 -7.39 -5.30
C LEU A 91 -12.51 -8.91 -5.45
N ASN A 92 -12.26 -9.40 -6.66
CA ASN A 92 -11.97 -10.80 -6.93
C ASN A 92 -10.49 -11.17 -6.70
N ILE A 93 -9.56 -10.26 -7.01
CA ILE A 93 -8.11 -10.53 -6.94
C ILE A 93 -7.62 -10.55 -5.48
N ARG A 94 -8.16 -9.66 -4.66
CA ARG A 94 -7.79 -9.48 -3.25
C ARG A 94 -9.05 -9.38 -2.36
N PRO A 95 -9.89 -10.41 -2.30
CA PRO A 95 -11.11 -10.40 -1.47
C PRO A 95 -10.80 -10.24 0.03
N ASP A 96 -9.55 -10.52 0.41
CA ASP A 96 -8.97 -10.37 1.74
C ASP A 96 -8.57 -8.95 2.12
N THR A 97 -8.49 -8.00 1.19
CA THR A 97 -8.06 -6.62 1.50
C THR A 97 -8.82 -5.55 0.71
N PHE A 98 -9.29 -5.89 -0.48
CA PHE A 98 -10.09 -5.06 -1.36
C PHE A 98 -11.56 -5.47 -1.25
N SER A 99 -12.14 -5.26 -0.07
CA SER A 99 -13.53 -5.62 0.23
C SER A 99 -14.45 -4.41 0.13
N PRO A 100 -15.74 -4.56 -0.21
CA PRO A 100 -16.70 -3.46 -0.25
C PRO A 100 -16.72 -2.62 1.03
N SER A 101 -16.50 -3.26 2.19
CA SER A 101 -16.53 -2.60 3.50
C SER A 101 -15.20 -1.93 3.90
N ALA A 102 -14.14 -2.12 3.12
CA ALA A 102 -12.83 -1.56 3.44
C ALA A 102 -12.83 -0.05 3.25
N ARG A 103 -12.18 0.68 4.18
CA ARG A 103 -11.93 2.11 4.01
C ARG A 103 -11.22 2.33 2.68
N PHE A 104 -11.65 3.33 1.92
CA PHE A 104 -11.22 3.52 0.55
C PHE A 104 -10.66 4.92 0.34
N GLN A 105 -9.38 5.00 -0.02
CA GLN A 105 -8.71 6.25 -0.35
C GLN A 105 -8.42 6.31 -1.84
N LEU A 106 -8.61 7.50 -2.39
CA LEU A 106 -8.43 7.80 -3.80
C LEU A 106 -7.58 9.05 -3.97
N PHE A 107 -6.69 8.98 -4.94
CA PHE A 107 -5.87 10.11 -5.39
C PHE A 107 -6.01 10.18 -6.89
N ILE A 108 -6.67 11.24 -7.37
CA ILE A 108 -7.05 11.36 -8.77
C ILE A 108 -6.41 12.63 -9.33
N LYS A 109 -5.68 12.48 -10.42
CA LYS A 109 -5.22 13.58 -11.26
C LYS A 109 -6.04 13.59 -12.53
N ASN A 110 -6.79 14.67 -12.74
CA ASN A 110 -7.59 14.84 -13.94
C ASN A 110 -7.37 16.25 -14.47
N LYS A 111 -7.01 16.38 -15.75
CA LYS A 111 -6.77 17.69 -16.40
C LYS A 111 -5.82 18.62 -15.61
N GLY A 112 -4.82 18.03 -14.94
CA GLY A 112 -3.78 18.78 -14.21
C GLY A 112 -4.08 19.14 -12.75
N SER A 113 -5.29 18.88 -12.25
CA SER A 113 -5.64 19.04 -10.83
C SER A 113 -5.63 17.72 -10.08
N TRP A 114 -5.15 17.75 -8.84
CA TRP A 114 -5.20 16.63 -7.91
C TRP A 114 -6.35 16.77 -6.94
N GLU A 115 -6.99 15.64 -6.66
CA GLU A 115 -7.99 15.52 -5.62
C GLU A 115 -7.71 14.30 -4.75
N TYR A 116 -7.96 14.46 -3.46
CA TYR A 116 -7.87 13.42 -2.44
C TYR A 116 -9.24 13.13 -1.88
N TRP A 117 -9.60 11.85 -1.81
CA TRP A 117 -10.84 11.40 -1.21
C TRP A 117 -10.55 10.25 -0.26
N ASP A 118 -11.06 10.35 0.96
CA ASP A 118 -10.98 9.33 1.99
C ASP A 118 -12.39 8.97 2.42
N VAL A 119 -12.86 7.83 1.93
CA VAL A 119 -14.22 7.34 2.09
C VAL A 119 -14.22 6.26 3.17
N SER A 120 -15.02 6.46 4.20
CA SER A 120 -15.15 5.54 5.33
C SER A 120 -16.59 5.43 5.80
N SER A 121 -16.91 4.36 6.54
CA SER A 121 -18.19 4.19 7.21
C SER A 121 -17.99 3.66 8.64
N PRO A 122 -18.57 4.29 9.67
CA PRO A 122 -18.42 3.86 11.05
C PRO A 122 -19.25 2.62 11.40
N LYS A 123 -20.30 2.27 10.63
CA LYS A 123 -21.20 1.14 10.92
C LYS A 123 -21.01 -0.06 9.98
N GLY A 124 -19.85 -0.18 9.34
CA GLY A 124 -19.55 -1.34 8.49
C GLY A 124 -20.36 -1.40 7.19
N GLN A 125 -20.76 -0.25 6.62
CA GLN A 125 -21.35 -0.19 5.28
C GLN A 125 -20.28 -0.43 4.18
N TYR A 126 -20.54 -0.02 2.93
CA TYR A 126 -19.69 -0.31 1.77
C TYR A 126 -18.99 0.93 1.17
N PRO A 127 -18.04 1.57 1.90
CA PRO A 127 -17.38 2.81 1.47
C PRO A 127 -16.63 2.68 0.15
N LEU A 128 -16.09 1.50 -0.19
CA LEU A 128 -15.44 1.29 -1.49
C LEU A 128 -16.44 1.48 -2.63
N LEU A 129 -17.58 0.79 -2.59
CA LEU A 129 -18.59 0.87 -3.66
C LEU A 129 -19.23 2.25 -3.74
N TYR A 130 -19.46 2.89 -2.58
CA TYR A 130 -19.92 4.27 -2.51
C TYR A 130 -18.91 5.27 -3.10
N GLY A 131 -17.63 5.12 -2.78
CA GLY A 131 -16.57 5.95 -3.35
C GLY A 131 -16.51 5.80 -4.87
N LEU A 132 -16.55 4.57 -5.40
CA LEU A 132 -16.55 4.34 -6.84
C LEU A 132 -17.76 4.95 -7.56
N GLU A 133 -18.97 4.81 -7.00
CA GLU A 133 -20.16 5.44 -7.56
C GLU A 133 -20.06 6.97 -7.52
N THR A 134 -19.59 7.53 -6.41
CA THR A 134 -19.43 8.97 -6.22
C THR A 134 -18.43 9.55 -7.22
N ILE A 135 -17.27 8.92 -7.40
CA ILE A 135 -16.26 9.35 -8.37
C ILE A 135 -16.79 9.26 -9.80
N ALA A 136 -17.50 8.18 -10.15
CA ALA A 136 -18.08 8.03 -11.49
C ALA A 136 -19.03 9.19 -11.82
N LEU A 137 -19.85 9.61 -10.84
CA LEU A 137 -20.76 10.75 -10.98
C LEU A 137 -20.02 12.09 -11.02
N TYR A 138 -19.09 12.31 -10.08
CA TYR A 138 -18.35 13.57 -9.95
C TYR A 138 -17.60 13.94 -11.22
N TYR A 139 -16.96 12.96 -11.87
CA TYR A 139 -16.22 13.18 -13.11
C TYR A 139 -17.03 12.95 -14.38
N GLY A 140 -18.35 12.76 -14.29
CA GLY A 140 -19.23 12.61 -15.45
C GLY A 140 -18.87 11.41 -16.32
N SER A 141 -18.54 10.26 -15.72
CA SER A 141 -18.28 9.03 -16.46
C SER A 141 -19.46 8.65 -17.35
N LYS A 142 -19.17 8.17 -18.57
CA LYS A 142 -20.20 7.72 -19.51
C LYS A 142 -20.95 6.48 -19.03
N TYR A 143 -20.35 5.73 -18.10
CA TYR A 143 -20.87 4.45 -17.64
C TYR A 143 -21.17 4.49 -16.14
N SER A 144 -22.38 4.07 -15.77
CA SER A 144 -22.71 3.87 -14.35
C SER A 144 -21.92 2.69 -13.76
N LEU A 145 -21.76 2.66 -12.44
CA LEU A 145 -21.15 1.53 -11.73
C LEU A 145 -21.83 0.18 -12.05
N LYS A 146 -23.15 0.19 -12.27
CA LYS A 146 -23.92 -1.00 -12.70
C LYS A 146 -23.50 -1.47 -14.10
N LYS A 147 -23.23 -0.54 -15.03
CA LYS A 147 -22.78 -0.86 -16.39
C LYS A 147 -21.32 -1.35 -16.38
N MET A 148 -20.47 -0.77 -15.56
CA MET A 148 -19.09 -1.25 -15.36
C MET A 148 -19.06 -2.66 -14.76
N ALA A 149 -19.91 -2.94 -13.76
CA ALA A 149 -20.08 -4.30 -13.23
C ALA A 149 -20.58 -5.29 -14.30
N TYR A 150 -21.46 -4.87 -15.20
CA TYR A 150 -21.88 -5.68 -16.34
C TYR A 150 -20.71 -6.02 -17.28
N PHE A 151 -19.81 -5.06 -17.54
CA PHE A 151 -18.63 -5.34 -18.36
C PHE A 151 -17.75 -6.42 -17.74
N ILE A 152 -17.55 -6.39 -16.42
CA ILE A 152 -16.73 -7.41 -15.73
C ILE A 152 -17.41 -8.79 -15.76
N ASP A 153 -18.71 -8.85 -15.46
CA ASP A 153 -19.47 -10.11 -15.54
C ASP A 153 -19.38 -10.74 -16.93
N LYS A 154 -19.36 -9.92 -18.00
CA LYS A 154 -19.32 -10.40 -19.38
C LYS A 154 -17.92 -10.73 -19.91
N TYR A 155 -16.91 -9.91 -19.59
CA TYR A 155 -15.62 -9.94 -20.30
C TYR A 155 -14.41 -10.34 -19.45
N ALA A 156 -14.54 -10.37 -18.11
CA ALA A 156 -13.47 -10.85 -17.25
C ALA A 156 -13.43 -12.39 -17.21
N PRO A 157 -12.26 -13.01 -16.96
CA PRO A 157 -12.13 -14.46 -16.92
C PRO A 157 -13.06 -15.10 -15.86
N PRO A 158 -13.55 -16.33 -16.08
CA PRO A 158 -14.44 -17.01 -15.14
C PRO A 158 -13.76 -17.41 -13.83
N TYR A 159 -12.42 -17.50 -13.83
CA TYR A 159 -11.59 -17.89 -12.70
C TYR A 159 -10.47 -16.89 -12.49
N PHE A 160 -10.15 -16.62 -11.24
CA PHE A 160 -9.11 -15.68 -10.82
C PHE A 160 -8.02 -16.43 -10.07
N PRO A 161 -6.76 -16.38 -10.53
CA PRO A 161 -5.66 -17.08 -9.88
C PRO A 161 -5.31 -16.47 -8.51
N ILE A 162 -5.01 -17.33 -7.55
CA ILE A 162 -4.56 -16.98 -6.22
C ILE A 162 -3.09 -16.57 -6.29
N GLY A 163 -2.84 -15.29 -6.02
CA GLY A 163 -1.49 -14.76 -5.88
C GLY A 163 -0.89 -15.03 -4.49
N PRO A 164 0.42 -14.81 -4.31
CA PRO A 164 1.13 -15.10 -3.06
C PRO A 164 0.53 -14.43 -1.82
N GLN A 165 0.07 -13.17 -1.93
CA GLN A 165 -0.49 -12.43 -0.80
C GLN A 165 -1.81 -13.04 -0.31
N LEU A 166 -2.71 -13.39 -1.23
CA LEU A 166 -3.97 -14.05 -0.89
C LEU A 166 -3.71 -15.47 -0.38
N GLY A 167 -2.84 -16.25 -1.03
CA GLY A 167 -2.46 -17.59 -0.57
C GLY A 167 -1.95 -17.61 0.87
N ASN A 168 -1.02 -16.70 1.20
CA ASN A 168 -0.52 -16.54 2.57
C ASN A 168 -1.63 -16.18 3.56
N PHE A 169 -2.57 -15.31 3.16
CA PHE A 169 -3.74 -14.98 3.97
C PHE A 169 -4.63 -16.20 4.22
N LEU A 170 -4.91 -16.99 3.17
CA LEU A 170 -5.76 -18.18 3.26
C LEU A 170 -5.16 -19.23 4.19
N VAL A 171 -3.86 -19.54 4.04
CA VAL A 171 -3.15 -20.49 4.91
C VAL A 171 -3.16 -20.02 6.35
N LYS A 172 -2.81 -18.74 6.60
CA LYS A 172 -2.79 -18.17 7.95
C LYS A 172 -4.13 -18.26 8.67
N ASN A 173 -5.23 -18.14 7.94
CA ASN A 173 -6.59 -18.06 8.50
C ASN A 173 -7.45 -19.31 8.22
N GLN A 174 -6.85 -20.41 7.79
CA GLN A 174 -7.56 -21.61 7.33
C GLN A 174 -8.64 -22.09 8.32
N LYS A 175 -8.31 -22.16 9.62
CA LYS A 175 -9.23 -22.63 10.68
C LYS A 175 -10.47 -21.76 10.85
N GLU A 176 -10.36 -20.46 10.61
CA GLU A 176 -11.48 -19.54 10.73
C GLU A 176 -12.33 -19.55 9.46
N LEU A 177 -11.67 -19.58 8.29
CA LEU A 177 -12.34 -19.66 6.99
C LEU A 177 -13.21 -20.92 6.87
N SER A 178 -12.72 -22.08 7.34
CA SER A 178 -13.45 -23.35 7.24
C SER A 178 -14.76 -23.38 8.05
N ARG A 179 -14.95 -22.46 9.00
CA ARG A 179 -16.18 -22.37 9.82
C ARG A 179 -17.35 -21.77 9.06
N HIS A 180 -17.09 -21.05 7.97
CA HIS A 180 -18.13 -20.41 7.18
C HIS A 180 -18.34 -21.16 5.87
N LYS A 181 -19.57 -21.66 5.64
CA LYS A 181 -19.92 -22.37 4.40
C LYS A 181 -19.52 -21.62 3.13
N ILE A 182 -19.78 -20.31 3.07
CA ILE A 182 -19.44 -19.47 1.90
C ILE A 182 -17.93 -19.44 1.63
N PHE A 183 -17.10 -19.35 2.66
CA PHE A 183 -15.65 -19.38 2.51
C PHE A 183 -15.15 -20.78 2.20
N ASN A 184 -15.74 -21.81 2.82
CA ASN A 184 -15.42 -23.19 2.53
C ASN A 184 -15.68 -23.53 1.04
N ASP A 185 -16.84 -23.15 0.52
CA ASP A 185 -17.23 -23.39 -0.88
C ASP A 185 -16.34 -22.62 -1.89
N ALA A 186 -15.72 -21.52 -1.47
CA ALA A 186 -14.92 -20.65 -2.34
C ALA A 186 -13.41 -20.87 -2.24
N PHE A 187 -12.90 -21.15 -1.04
CA PHE A 187 -11.47 -21.22 -0.73
C PHE A 187 -10.97 -22.63 -0.43
N PHE A 188 -11.83 -23.64 -0.45
CA PHE A 188 -11.42 -25.03 -0.23
C PHE A 188 -11.83 -25.93 -1.40
N LYS A 189 -10.98 -26.92 -1.68
CA LYS A 189 -11.21 -27.96 -2.67
C LYS A 189 -10.86 -29.30 -2.04
N ALA A 190 -11.81 -30.24 -2.03
CA ALA A 190 -11.66 -31.54 -1.36
C ALA A 190 -11.16 -31.45 0.09
N GLY A 191 -11.63 -30.45 0.85
CA GLY A 191 -11.24 -30.21 2.24
C GLY A 191 -9.89 -29.53 2.45
N GLN A 192 -9.14 -29.24 1.38
CA GLN A 192 -7.86 -28.54 1.43
C GLN A 192 -8.02 -27.06 1.05
N ILE A 193 -7.30 -26.17 1.74
CA ILE A 193 -7.29 -24.74 1.41
C ILE A 193 -6.56 -24.52 0.08
N LEU A 194 -7.12 -23.64 -0.76
CA LEU A 194 -6.53 -23.33 -2.06
C LEU A 194 -5.14 -22.68 -1.91
N GLN A 195 -4.22 -23.06 -2.80
CA GLN A 195 -2.82 -22.66 -2.83
C GLN A 195 -2.53 -21.63 -3.93
N VAL A 196 -1.33 -21.06 -3.89
CA VAL A 196 -0.84 -20.14 -4.94
C VAL A 196 -0.85 -20.85 -6.29
N GLY A 197 -1.37 -20.18 -7.32
CA GLY A 197 -1.52 -20.74 -8.67
C GLY A 197 -2.85 -21.46 -8.91
N GLU A 198 -3.57 -21.90 -7.87
CA GLU A 198 -4.96 -22.32 -8.01
C GLU A 198 -5.88 -21.11 -8.22
N SER A 199 -7.19 -21.32 -8.41
CA SER A 199 -8.10 -20.24 -8.77
C SER A 199 -9.42 -20.27 -8.02
N ILE A 200 -9.98 -19.08 -7.79
CA ILE A 200 -11.32 -18.89 -7.25
C ILE A 200 -12.29 -18.45 -8.37
N LYS A 201 -13.58 -18.74 -8.18
CA LYS A 201 -14.62 -18.35 -9.16
C LYS A 201 -14.82 -16.83 -9.20
N LYS A 202 -15.13 -16.30 -10.38
CA LYS A 202 -15.53 -14.90 -10.57
C LYS A 202 -16.75 -14.54 -9.72
N LEU A 203 -16.74 -13.37 -9.09
CA LEU A 203 -17.90 -12.84 -8.35
C LEU A 203 -19.01 -12.41 -9.31
N PRO A 204 -20.29 -12.49 -8.91
CA PRO A 204 -21.40 -11.93 -9.67
C PRO A 204 -21.51 -10.42 -9.43
N PHE A 205 -20.71 -9.62 -10.14
CA PHE A 205 -20.54 -8.19 -9.90
C PHE A 205 -21.85 -7.40 -10.01
N ARG A 206 -22.70 -7.69 -11.00
CA ARG A 206 -24.02 -7.02 -11.10
C ARG A 206 -24.90 -7.30 -9.89
N LYS A 207 -24.85 -8.51 -9.33
CA LYS A 207 -25.61 -8.88 -8.12
C LYS A 207 -25.08 -8.12 -6.91
N ILE A 208 -23.76 -8.03 -6.76
CA ILE A 208 -23.08 -7.23 -5.71
C ILE A 208 -23.53 -5.77 -5.79
N ILE A 209 -23.43 -5.14 -6.95
CA ILE A 209 -23.83 -3.73 -7.13
C ILE A 209 -25.33 -3.53 -6.90
N LYS A 210 -26.18 -4.49 -7.32
CA LYS A 210 -27.64 -4.43 -7.07
C LYS A 210 -27.93 -4.44 -5.57
N LYS A 211 -27.31 -5.34 -4.80
CA LYS A 211 -27.47 -5.41 -3.34
C LYS A 211 -26.99 -4.14 -2.66
N TYR A 212 -25.80 -3.66 -3.03
CA TYR A 212 -25.26 -2.40 -2.52
C TYR A 212 -26.25 -1.24 -2.74
N LYS A 213 -26.81 -1.10 -3.95
CA LYS A 213 -27.74 -0.01 -4.28
C LYS A 213 -29.06 -0.05 -3.52
N ALA A 214 -29.46 -1.21 -2.99
CA ALA A 214 -30.67 -1.37 -2.19
C ALA A 214 -30.49 -0.90 -0.73
N LEU A 215 -29.26 -0.58 -0.31
CA LEU A 215 -28.96 -0.18 1.05
C LEU A 215 -29.02 1.35 1.21
N PRO A 216 -29.38 1.83 2.41
CA PRO A 216 -29.38 3.26 2.71
C PRO A 216 -27.95 3.85 2.63
N LYS A 217 -27.83 5.10 2.17
CA LYS A 217 -26.54 5.77 1.91
C LYS A 217 -26.19 6.90 2.89
N ASN A 218 -26.86 6.96 4.03
CA ASN A 218 -26.81 8.09 4.96
C ASN A 218 -25.60 8.09 5.93
N GLU A 219 -24.70 7.11 5.88
CA GLU A 219 -23.66 6.94 6.91
C GLU A 219 -22.22 6.91 6.36
N TYR A 220 -22.00 7.45 5.16
CA TYR A 220 -20.66 7.58 4.59
C TYR A 220 -20.02 8.91 4.98
N GLN A 221 -18.74 8.86 5.31
CA GLN A 221 -17.91 10.05 5.55
C GLN A 221 -16.88 10.15 4.44
N ILE A 222 -16.84 11.31 3.77
CA ILE A 222 -15.81 11.66 2.80
C ILE A 222 -14.96 12.77 3.41
N LYS A 223 -13.66 12.53 3.55
CA LYS A 223 -12.67 13.55 3.90
C LYS A 223 -11.78 13.83 2.71
N SER A 224 -11.60 15.10 2.38
CA SER A 224 -10.75 15.55 1.27
C SER A 224 -9.67 16.56 1.69
N LYS A 225 -9.67 16.97 2.97
CA LYS A 225 -8.72 17.96 3.48
C LYS A 225 -7.31 17.38 3.54
N LEU A 226 -6.35 18.15 3.01
CA LEU A 226 -4.92 17.96 3.20
C LEU A 226 -4.38 19.12 4.05
N PHE A 227 -3.41 18.82 4.90
CA PHE A 227 -2.65 19.77 5.71
C PHE A 227 -1.47 20.28 4.91
N ASP A 228 -1.24 21.59 4.94
CA ASP A 228 -0.05 22.19 4.35
C ASP A 228 1.16 21.96 5.26
N PHE A 229 2.31 21.71 4.64
CA PHE A 229 3.60 21.61 5.31
C PHE A 229 4.62 22.47 4.56
N SER A 230 5.42 23.22 5.31
CA SER A 230 6.40 24.14 4.75
C SER A 230 7.79 23.77 5.27
N LEU A 231 8.76 23.70 4.36
CA LEU A 231 10.16 23.60 4.71
C LEU A 231 10.73 25.01 4.87
N THR A 232 11.54 25.21 5.91
CA THR A 232 12.30 26.44 6.10
C THR A 232 13.13 26.71 4.84
N ASN A 233 13.09 27.94 4.30
CA ASN A 233 13.84 28.40 3.12
C ASN A 233 13.38 27.89 1.74
N ARG A 234 12.17 27.33 1.59
CA ARG A 234 11.63 26.89 0.28
C ARG A 234 10.19 27.35 0.03
N ASN A 235 10.04 28.60 -0.41
CA ASN A 235 8.73 29.20 -0.72
C ASN A 235 8.13 28.73 -2.06
N ASP A 236 8.94 28.16 -2.94
CA ASP A 236 8.54 27.66 -4.26
C ASP A 236 7.93 26.25 -4.22
N LEU A 237 8.04 25.58 -3.06
CA LEU A 237 7.60 24.23 -2.83
C LEU A 237 6.27 24.21 -2.07
N LYS A 238 5.30 23.43 -2.55
CA LYS A 238 4.03 23.20 -1.87
C LYS A 238 3.92 21.73 -1.47
N ILE A 239 3.88 21.45 -0.17
CA ILE A 239 3.68 20.10 0.36
C ILE A 239 2.30 20.03 1.02
N LYS A 240 1.49 19.07 0.61
CA LYS A 240 0.15 18.82 1.15
C LYS A 240 -0.01 17.36 1.53
N CYS A 241 -0.40 17.08 2.76
CA CYS A 241 -0.47 15.72 3.29
C CYS A 241 -1.81 15.41 3.95
N ASN A 242 -2.23 14.14 3.98
CA ASN A 242 -3.44 13.75 4.71
C ASN A 242 -3.21 13.58 6.23
N LEU A 243 -2.09 14.11 6.72
CA LEU A 243 -1.61 14.07 8.09
C LEU A 243 -0.78 15.33 8.34
N ASP A 244 -0.65 15.71 9.61
CA ASP A 244 0.11 16.89 10.00
C ASP A 244 1.59 16.56 10.17
N LEU A 245 2.42 16.93 9.18
CA LEU A 245 3.86 16.73 9.24
C LEU A 245 4.56 17.65 10.25
N ASN A 246 3.91 18.73 10.72
CA ASN A 246 4.50 19.62 11.73
C ASN A 246 4.66 18.95 13.11
N LEU A 247 3.99 17.81 13.33
CA LEU A 247 4.22 16.99 14.53
C LEU A 247 5.64 16.41 14.53
N TYR A 248 6.11 15.94 13.37
CA TYR A 248 7.41 15.28 13.24
C TYR A 248 8.57 16.27 13.35
N SER A 249 8.42 17.49 12.83
CA SER A 249 9.42 18.55 13.01
C SER A 249 9.58 18.99 14.47
N ARG A 250 8.58 18.68 15.32
CA ARG A 250 8.64 18.87 16.78
C ARG A 250 8.97 17.59 17.54
N SER A 251 9.45 16.56 16.85
CA SER A 251 9.76 15.23 17.42
C SER A 251 8.57 14.55 18.11
N ILE A 252 7.34 14.83 17.67
CA ILE A 252 6.13 14.15 18.13
C ILE A 252 5.82 13.00 17.17
N TYR A 253 6.04 11.76 17.61
CA TYR A 253 5.87 10.55 16.80
C TYR A 253 4.62 9.77 17.24
N PRO A 254 3.45 10.00 16.62
CA PRO A 254 2.22 9.30 16.96
C PRO A 254 2.28 7.85 16.50
N ILE A 255 2.82 6.99 17.35
CA ILE A 255 2.87 5.54 17.12
C ILE A 255 1.45 5.00 16.96
N ARG A 256 1.16 4.42 15.80
CA ARG A 256 -0.13 3.79 15.52
C ARG A 256 -0.02 2.28 15.76
N ASN A 257 -1.04 1.69 16.39
CA ASN A 257 -1.18 0.24 16.42
C ASN A 257 -1.72 -0.24 15.05
N SER A 258 -0.82 -0.33 14.08
CA SER A 258 -1.11 -0.71 12.68
C SER A 258 -0.88 -2.19 12.39
N SER A 259 -0.46 -2.99 13.38
CA SER A 259 0.05 -4.37 13.20
C SER A 259 -0.90 -5.32 12.46
N ASN A 260 -2.20 -5.01 12.44
CA ASN A 260 -3.23 -5.80 11.76
C ASN A 260 -3.96 -5.06 10.62
N THR A 261 -3.55 -3.85 10.26
CA THR A 261 -4.16 -3.16 9.11
C THR A 261 -3.53 -3.69 7.83
N GLN A 262 -4.34 -4.31 6.99
CA GLN A 262 -3.92 -4.78 5.68
C GLN A 262 -4.31 -3.73 4.64
N THR A 263 -3.37 -3.40 3.77
CA THR A 263 -3.55 -2.38 2.74
C THR A 263 -3.38 -2.99 1.36
N SER A 264 -4.13 -2.47 0.40
CA SER A 264 -4.05 -2.94 -0.98
C SER A 264 -4.10 -1.78 -1.95
N PRO A 265 -2.91 -1.24 -2.32
CA PRO A 265 -2.80 -0.17 -3.28
C PRO A 265 -2.76 -0.70 -4.72
N PHE A 266 -3.34 0.09 -5.62
CA PHE A 266 -3.08 0.00 -7.05
C PHE A 266 -3.16 1.40 -7.68
N GLY A 267 -2.63 1.56 -8.89
CA GLY A 267 -2.81 2.79 -9.65
C GLY A 267 -2.63 2.62 -11.15
N VAL A 268 -3.16 3.58 -11.91
CA VAL A 268 -3.04 3.72 -13.36
C VAL A 268 -2.69 5.16 -13.67
N VAL A 269 -1.72 5.38 -14.57
CA VAL A 269 -1.43 6.69 -15.17
C VAL A 269 -1.45 6.55 -16.69
N ASP A 270 -2.14 7.46 -17.39
CA ASP A 270 -2.17 7.48 -18.85
C ASP A 270 -1.07 8.37 -19.43
N THR A 271 -0.86 8.30 -20.75
CA THR A 271 0.16 9.09 -21.47
C THR A 271 -0.09 10.61 -21.43
N LYS A 272 -1.29 11.06 -21.07
CA LYS A 272 -1.65 12.48 -20.92
C LYS A 272 -1.42 12.98 -19.49
N GLY A 273 -0.95 12.11 -18.60
CA GLY A 273 -0.67 12.43 -17.21
C GLY A 273 -1.90 12.53 -16.31
N ASN A 274 -3.04 11.95 -16.73
CA ASN A 274 -4.13 11.68 -15.78
C ASN A 274 -3.76 10.43 -14.98
N ALA A 275 -4.14 10.42 -13.70
CA ALA A 275 -3.83 9.35 -12.78
C ALA A 275 -5.05 8.97 -11.94
N PHE A 276 -5.16 7.67 -11.65
CA PHE A 276 -6.11 7.13 -10.69
C PHE A 276 -5.35 6.18 -9.77
N ILE A 277 -5.26 6.52 -8.48
CA ILE A 277 -4.63 5.69 -7.47
C ILE A 277 -5.68 5.39 -6.41
N ALA A 278 -5.79 4.12 -6.06
CA ALA A 278 -6.75 3.63 -5.08
C ALA A 278 -6.03 2.79 -4.04
N VAL A 279 -6.46 2.93 -2.80
CA VAL A 279 -5.93 2.16 -1.67
C VAL A 279 -7.09 1.75 -0.81
N THR A 280 -7.21 0.46 -0.52
CA THR A 280 -8.07 -0.01 0.55
C THR A 280 -7.26 -0.27 1.81
N SER A 281 -7.85 0.06 2.96
CA SER A 281 -7.33 -0.30 4.27
C SER A 281 -8.38 -1.10 5.00
N ASN A 282 -8.04 -2.33 5.42
CA ASN A 282 -8.95 -3.17 6.16
C ASN A 282 -8.32 -3.76 7.42
N ARG A 283 -9.18 -4.02 8.42
CA ARG A 283 -8.80 -4.67 9.66
C ARG A 283 -9.93 -5.58 10.12
N TYR A 284 -9.56 -6.77 10.58
CA TYR A 284 -10.49 -7.83 10.94
C TYR A 284 -10.28 -8.24 12.39
N LYS A 285 -11.36 -8.24 13.16
CA LYS A 285 -11.44 -8.96 14.45
C LYS A 285 -11.82 -10.42 14.24
N THR A 286 -12.72 -10.63 13.30
CA THR A 286 -13.24 -11.93 12.86
C THR A 286 -13.52 -11.86 11.37
N LEU A 287 -13.37 -12.99 10.68
CA LEU A 287 -13.64 -13.13 9.26
C LEU A 287 -15.11 -13.46 9.06
N SER A 288 -15.80 -12.62 8.27
CA SER A 288 -17.21 -12.85 7.95
C SER A 288 -17.47 -12.56 6.46
N PRO A 289 -18.32 -13.37 5.79
CA PRO A 289 -18.69 -13.12 4.40
C PRO A 289 -19.40 -11.77 4.22
N GLY A 290 -19.07 -11.06 3.15
CA GLY A 290 -19.70 -9.80 2.74
C GLY A 290 -20.63 -9.99 1.56
N LEU A 291 -21.81 -9.36 1.60
CA LEU A 291 -22.80 -9.38 0.51
C LEU A 291 -23.26 -10.78 0.06
N GLU A 292 -23.18 -11.79 0.94
CA GLU A 292 -23.36 -13.22 0.64
C GLU A 292 -22.39 -13.74 -0.44
N THR A 293 -21.12 -13.31 -0.36
CA THR A 293 -20.04 -13.75 -1.24
C THR A 293 -18.79 -14.04 -0.42
N PHE A 294 -17.73 -14.55 -1.05
CA PHE A 294 -16.46 -14.80 -0.38
C PHE A 294 -15.64 -13.52 -0.09
N LEU A 295 -16.17 -12.33 -0.38
CA LEU A 295 -15.58 -11.07 0.04
C LEU A 295 -15.53 -11.02 1.57
N ILE A 296 -14.41 -10.58 2.14
CA ILE A 296 -14.24 -10.57 3.61
C ILE A 296 -14.66 -9.22 4.16
N SER A 297 -15.69 -9.20 5.00
CA SER A 297 -16.16 -7.96 5.65
C SER A 297 -15.17 -7.50 6.71
N GLY A 298 -14.67 -6.29 6.53
CA GLY A 298 -14.02 -5.52 7.58
C GLY A 298 -14.99 -5.15 8.69
N ASN A 299 -14.62 -5.43 9.93
CA ASN A 299 -15.44 -5.15 11.12
C ASN A 299 -14.72 -4.29 12.17
N GLU A 300 -13.53 -3.80 11.85
CA GLU A 300 -12.80 -2.84 12.68
C GLU A 300 -12.47 -1.57 11.91
N LYS A 301 -12.40 -0.45 12.65
CA LYS A 301 -11.99 0.84 12.10
C LYS A 301 -10.55 0.77 11.63
N SER A 302 -10.33 0.91 10.32
CA SER A 302 -9.00 1.04 9.73
C SER A 302 -8.56 2.51 9.64
N LEU A 303 -7.25 2.72 9.76
CA LEU A 303 -6.63 4.03 9.59
C LEU A 303 -6.34 4.30 8.11
N PRO A 304 -6.36 5.57 7.68
CA PRO A 304 -5.94 5.92 6.33
C PRO A 304 -4.44 5.68 6.18
N VAL A 305 -4.00 5.29 4.98
CA VAL A 305 -2.59 5.27 4.59
C VAL A 305 -2.05 6.68 4.53
N SER A 306 -0.77 6.85 4.82
CA SER A 306 -0.13 8.16 4.79
C SER A 306 0.15 8.58 3.35
N PHE A 307 -0.17 9.83 3.04
CA PHE A 307 0.00 10.41 1.71
C PHE A 307 0.50 11.85 1.81
N CYS A 308 1.42 12.21 0.92
CA CYS A 308 1.84 13.58 0.68
C CYS A 308 2.00 13.86 -0.81
N GLN A 309 1.45 14.98 -1.25
CA GLN A 309 1.71 15.61 -2.54
C GLN A 309 2.78 16.68 -2.36
N ILE A 310 3.82 16.63 -3.17
CA ILE A 310 4.91 17.59 -3.24
C ILE A 310 4.87 18.21 -4.65
N LYS A 311 4.65 19.52 -4.73
CA LYS A 311 4.53 20.23 -5.99
C LYS A 311 5.50 21.39 -6.07
N GLU A 312 6.26 21.42 -7.16
CA GLU A 312 7.15 22.50 -7.57
C GLU A 312 6.82 22.91 -9.01
N LYS A 313 7.47 23.95 -9.54
CA LYS A 313 7.25 24.43 -10.91
C LYS A 313 7.50 23.35 -11.96
N THR A 314 8.60 22.60 -11.84
CA THR A 314 9.10 21.65 -12.85
C THR A 314 8.75 20.20 -12.57
N ARG A 315 8.26 19.88 -11.37
CA ARG A 315 7.97 18.51 -10.95
C ARG A 315 6.84 18.40 -9.95
N GLU A 316 6.30 17.21 -9.87
CA GLU A 316 5.30 16.82 -8.90
C GLU A 316 5.57 15.39 -8.45
N ILE A 317 5.61 15.16 -7.15
CA ILE A 317 5.89 13.86 -6.54
C ILE A 317 4.79 13.57 -5.52
N ASN A 318 4.14 12.42 -5.65
CA ASN A 318 3.14 11.93 -4.72
C ASN A 318 3.74 10.74 -3.99
N LEU A 319 3.82 10.80 -2.65
CA LEU A 319 4.40 9.77 -1.81
C LEU A 319 3.29 9.05 -1.03
N PHE A 320 3.38 7.73 -0.98
CA PHE A 320 2.42 6.87 -0.30
C PHE A 320 3.14 5.90 0.61
N SER A 321 2.71 5.80 1.87
CA SER A 321 3.24 4.83 2.83
C SER A 321 2.14 3.90 3.31
N PHE A 322 2.23 2.63 2.89
CA PHE A 322 1.15 1.65 3.05
C PHE A 322 1.32 0.73 4.26
N LYS A 323 2.52 0.69 4.83
CA LYS A 323 2.90 -0.25 5.89
C LYS A 323 3.97 0.37 6.78
N GLY A 324 3.95 -0.02 8.04
CA GLY A 324 4.89 0.44 9.07
C GLY A 324 4.16 0.79 10.36
N ARG A 325 4.93 0.88 11.46
CA ARG A 325 4.40 1.28 12.77
C ARG A 325 4.05 2.78 12.81
N ASP A 326 4.82 3.59 12.09
CA ASP A 326 4.47 4.98 11.78
C ASP A 326 4.77 5.28 10.30
N PRO A 327 3.81 4.99 9.38
CA PRO A 327 4.01 5.20 7.95
C PRO A 327 4.29 6.66 7.58
N ALA A 328 3.85 7.62 8.39
CA ALA A 328 4.04 9.05 8.14
C ALA A 328 5.46 9.52 8.45
N GLN A 329 6.09 8.94 9.47
CA GLN A 329 7.51 9.17 9.77
C GLN A 329 8.41 8.82 8.57
N HIS A 330 8.09 7.76 7.84
CA HIS A 330 8.82 7.38 6.63
C HIS A 330 8.74 8.45 5.53
N ILE A 331 7.57 9.05 5.34
CA ILE A 331 7.39 10.14 4.37
C ILE A 331 8.13 11.40 4.85
N TYR A 332 8.04 11.71 6.13
CA TYR A 332 8.75 12.85 6.73
C TYR A 332 10.27 12.73 6.52
N HIS A 333 10.86 11.59 6.85
CA HIS A 333 12.29 11.36 6.66
C HIS A 333 12.71 11.41 5.18
N LEU A 334 11.88 10.93 4.24
CA LEU A 334 12.16 11.10 2.80
C LEU A 334 12.19 12.58 2.39
N ILE A 335 11.28 13.39 2.94
CA ILE A 335 11.27 14.84 2.70
C ILE A 335 12.56 15.49 3.24
N GLU A 336 12.99 15.11 4.45
CA GLU A 336 14.26 15.58 5.04
C GLU A 336 15.50 15.09 4.27
N GLN A 337 15.45 13.88 3.71
CA GLN A 337 16.47 13.32 2.81
C GLN A 337 16.43 13.93 1.40
N GLU A 338 15.76 15.07 1.26
CA GLU A 338 15.75 15.85 0.03
C GLU A 338 15.19 15.07 -1.17
N VAL A 339 14.19 14.18 -0.97
CA VAL A 339 13.47 13.52 -2.07
C VAL A 339 12.93 14.52 -3.10
N ILE A 340 12.66 15.73 -2.61
CA ILE A 340 12.27 16.90 -3.37
C ILE A 340 13.30 17.32 -4.41
N GLN A 341 14.57 16.89 -4.34
CA GLN A 341 15.63 17.25 -5.28
C GLN A 341 15.78 16.27 -6.44
N SER A 342 15.10 15.12 -6.40
CA SER A 342 15.13 14.12 -7.50
C SER A 342 14.79 14.76 -8.85
N GLN A 343 15.60 14.46 -9.88
CA GLN A 343 15.45 15.07 -11.21
C GLN A 343 14.76 14.14 -12.20
N ASN A 344 14.76 12.84 -11.93
CA ASN A 344 14.19 11.81 -12.78
C ASN A 344 13.69 10.62 -11.93
N LEU A 345 13.05 9.63 -12.59
CA LEU A 345 12.50 8.44 -11.92
C LEU A 345 13.58 7.54 -11.29
N SER A 346 14.78 7.50 -11.85
CA SER A 346 15.91 6.72 -11.34
C SER A 346 16.44 7.30 -10.02
N ASP A 347 16.63 8.63 -9.96
CA ASP A 347 17.04 9.31 -8.72
C ASP A 347 16.02 9.07 -7.61
N LEU A 348 14.72 9.20 -7.95
CA LEU A 348 13.62 8.96 -7.03
C LEU A 348 13.60 7.49 -6.55
N ALA A 349 13.90 6.55 -7.45
CA ALA A 349 14.00 5.12 -7.09
C ALA A 349 15.13 4.85 -6.09
N ALA A 350 16.30 5.47 -6.28
CA ALA A 350 17.41 5.37 -5.33
C ALA A 350 17.02 5.90 -3.94
N LEU A 351 16.33 7.04 -3.89
CA LEU A 351 15.84 7.63 -2.64
C LEU A 351 14.79 6.75 -1.94
N ILE A 352 13.84 6.17 -2.69
CA ILE A 352 12.84 5.24 -2.13
C ILE A 352 13.49 3.96 -1.61
N ALA A 353 14.52 3.46 -2.31
CA ALA A 353 15.27 2.27 -1.90
C ALA A 353 16.16 2.52 -0.67
N PHE A 354 16.47 3.78 -0.35
CA PHE A 354 17.38 4.19 0.72
C PHE A 354 16.99 3.60 2.10
N PRO A 355 17.95 3.24 2.98
CA PRO A 355 17.68 2.68 4.30
C PRO A 355 16.76 3.54 5.15
N ARG A 356 15.74 2.92 5.75
CA ARG A 356 14.80 3.62 6.62
C ARG A 356 15.20 3.53 8.07
N HIS A 357 14.80 4.56 8.80
CA HIS A 357 14.84 4.59 10.25
C HIS A 357 13.51 5.06 10.80
N GLN A 358 13.21 4.64 12.02
CA GLN A 358 12.01 5.02 12.77
C GLN A 358 12.39 5.30 14.22
N PHE A 359 12.09 6.50 14.70
CA PHE A 359 12.22 6.84 16.12
C PHE A 359 11.02 6.32 16.91
N LEU A 360 11.30 5.72 18.05
CA LEU A 360 10.31 5.32 19.04
C LEU A 360 10.59 6.10 20.33
N LEU A 361 9.56 6.72 20.89
CA LEU A 361 9.65 7.42 22.16
C LEU A 361 9.28 6.48 23.31
N ASN A 362 9.78 6.80 24.51
CA ASN A 362 9.46 6.14 25.77
C ASN A 362 9.69 4.61 25.78
N PRO A 363 10.95 4.13 25.89
CA PRO A 363 12.20 4.90 25.87
C PRO A 363 12.61 5.33 24.47
N LEU A 364 13.42 6.40 24.37
CA LEU A 364 14.00 6.86 23.11
C LEU A 364 14.89 5.76 22.52
N ARG A 365 14.56 5.31 21.32
CA ARG A 365 15.32 4.32 20.55
C ARG A 365 15.02 4.46 19.08
N MET A 366 15.88 3.89 18.24
CA MET A 366 15.73 3.90 16.80
C MET A 366 15.72 2.49 16.25
N LEU A 367 14.74 2.21 15.37
CA LEU A 367 14.81 1.06 14.48
C LEU A 367 15.49 1.48 13.18
N TYR A 368 16.36 0.64 12.62
CA TYR A 368 17.09 0.94 11.39
C TYR A 368 17.28 -0.28 10.49
N GLU A 369 17.15 -0.05 9.19
CA GLU A 369 17.38 -1.07 8.15
C GLU A 369 18.86 -1.23 7.83
N SER A 370 19.65 -1.68 8.82
CA SER A 370 21.11 -1.75 8.71
C SER A 370 21.62 -2.63 7.56
N ASN A 371 20.86 -3.65 7.12
CA ASN A 371 21.27 -4.52 6.00
C ASN A 371 21.32 -3.78 4.64
N ARG A 372 20.75 -2.57 4.56
CA ARG A 372 20.76 -1.74 3.35
C ARG A 372 21.72 -0.56 3.47
N ALA A 373 22.32 -0.37 4.63
CA ALA A 373 23.12 0.79 4.98
C ALA A 373 24.60 0.57 4.72
N SER A 374 25.31 1.65 4.38
CA SER A 374 26.76 1.67 4.43
C SER A 374 27.26 1.72 5.87
N LYS A 375 28.52 1.35 6.11
CA LYS A 375 29.13 1.44 7.43
C LYS A 375 29.14 2.88 7.94
N GLU A 376 29.41 3.84 7.07
CA GLU A 376 29.45 5.28 7.39
C GLU A 376 28.07 5.79 7.84
N GLN A 377 27.00 5.36 7.15
CA GLN A 377 25.63 5.68 7.52
C GLN A 377 25.27 5.12 8.89
N LEU A 378 25.67 3.87 9.16
CA LEU A 378 25.46 3.24 10.46
C LEU A 378 26.21 3.98 11.57
N GLN A 379 27.47 4.37 11.33
CA GLN A 379 28.29 5.10 12.31
C GLN A 379 27.70 6.48 12.64
N LYS A 380 27.13 7.19 11.65
CA LYS A 380 26.42 8.45 11.89
C LYS A 380 25.30 8.29 12.93
N PHE A 381 24.56 7.20 12.84
CA PHE A 381 23.45 6.91 13.76
C PHE A 381 23.92 6.42 15.13
N LEU A 382 24.97 5.60 15.18
CA LEU A 382 25.58 5.16 16.44
C LEU A 382 26.14 6.36 17.22
N GLY A 383 26.71 7.36 16.53
CA GLY A 383 27.21 8.60 17.11
C GLY A 383 26.14 9.48 17.79
N MET A 384 24.85 9.22 17.56
CA MET A 384 23.76 9.97 18.21
C MET A 384 23.52 9.56 19.67
N GLY A 385 24.15 8.47 20.15
CA GLY A 385 23.98 7.98 21.53
C GLY A 385 22.57 7.41 21.81
N ILE A 386 21.80 7.10 20.77
CA ILE A 386 20.46 6.52 20.88
C ILE A 386 20.55 4.99 20.65
N PRO A 387 19.91 4.15 21.47
CA PRO A 387 19.87 2.71 21.24
C PRO A 387 19.33 2.37 19.84
N LEU A 388 20.13 1.61 19.08
CA LEU A 388 19.86 1.24 17.70
C LEU A 388 19.49 -0.24 17.60
N TYR A 389 18.36 -0.53 16.96
CA TYR A 389 17.88 -1.89 16.74
C TYR A 389 17.74 -2.17 15.25
N HIS A 390 18.24 -3.33 14.83
CA HIS A 390 18.05 -3.81 13.47
C HIS A 390 16.58 -4.10 13.17
N SER A 391 16.13 -3.72 11.98
CA SER A 391 14.89 -4.19 11.38
C SER A 391 15.12 -4.53 9.91
N SER A 392 14.64 -5.67 9.44
CA SER A 392 14.81 -6.07 8.04
C SER A 392 13.94 -5.27 7.06
N ASN A 393 12.80 -4.77 7.53
CA ASN A 393 11.86 -3.97 6.75
C ASN A 393 10.95 -3.13 7.67
N LEU A 394 11.07 -1.80 7.59
CA LEU A 394 10.29 -0.87 8.42
C LEU A 394 8.99 -0.39 7.76
N GLY A 395 8.79 -0.64 6.47
CA GLY A 395 7.63 -0.15 5.74
C GLY A 395 7.78 -0.23 4.24
N ASN A 396 6.73 0.20 3.54
CA ASN A 396 6.64 0.19 2.08
C ASN A 396 6.21 1.56 1.59
N LEU A 397 6.99 2.13 0.67
CA LEU A 397 6.75 3.44 0.06
C LEU A 397 6.61 3.34 -1.46
N TRP A 398 5.50 3.84 -2.00
CA TRP A 398 5.43 4.09 -3.45
C TRP A 398 5.47 5.58 -3.72
N ALA A 399 5.94 5.93 -4.92
CA ALA A 399 5.77 7.25 -5.45
C ALA A 399 5.10 7.24 -6.83
N LEU A 400 4.42 8.34 -7.16
CA LEU A 400 4.06 8.69 -8.53
C LEU A 400 4.63 10.08 -8.81
N ALA A 401 5.50 10.17 -9.82
CA ALA A 401 6.18 11.41 -10.17
C ALA A 401 5.86 11.86 -11.60
N PHE A 402 5.91 13.18 -11.79
CA PHE A 402 5.83 13.87 -13.08
C PHE A 402 6.98 14.87 -13.15
N PHE A 403 7.91 14.68 -14.09
CA PHE A 403 9.04 15.58 -14.33
C PHE A 403 8.83 16.29 -15.66
N LYS A 404 8.39 17.55 -15.60
CA LYS A 404 8.02 18.33 -16.80
C LYS A 404 9.19 18.57 -17.74
N LYS A 405 10.39 18.84 -17.20
CA LYS A 405 11.59 19.13 -18.00
C LYS A 405 12.00 17.96 -18.89
N LEU A 406 11.82 16.73 -18.40
CA LEU A 406 12.16 15.51 -19.13
C LEU A 406 10.96 14.93 -19.89
N ASN A 407 9.77 15.51 -19.72
CA ASN A 407 8.49 14.94 -20.13
C ASN A 407 8.32 13.48 -19.65
N THR A 408 8.78 13.18 -18.44
CA THR A 408 8.72 11.84 -17.86
C THR A 408 7.72 11.74 -16.73
N GLN A 409 7.12 10.56 -16.58
CA GLN A 409 6.17 10.27 -15.52
C GLN A 409 6.06 8.77 -15.25
N GLY A 410 5.68 8.41 -14.03
CA GLY A 410 5.41 7.01 -13.71
C GLY A 410 5.45 6.70 -12.23
N PHE A 411 5.03 5.48 -11.91
CA PHE A 411 5.19 4.91 -10.58
C PHE A 411 6.65 4.53 -10.32
N VAL A 412 7.06 4.72 -9.07
CA VAL A 412 8.30 4.18 -8.50
C VAL A 412 7.92 3.36 -7.29
N LEU A 413 8.20 2.06 -7.34
CA LEU A 413 7.80 1.09 -6.31
C LEU A 413 8.98 0.78 -5.39
N ASP A 414 8.67 0.48 -4.12
CA ASP A 414 9.66 0.04 -3.16
C ASP A 414 10.19 -1.36 -3.51
N PRO A 415 11.51 -1.56 -3.63
CA PRO A 415 12.09 -2.89 -3.84
C PRO A 415 11.94 -3.82 -2.62
N ARG A 416 11.51 -3.32 -1.45
CA ARG A 416 11.29 -4.16 -0.25
C ARG A 416 10.08 -5.06 -0.31
N GLU A 417 9.10 -4.75 -1.16
CA GLU A 417 7.89 -5.55 -1.29
C GLU A 417 7.55 -5.85 -2.76
N GLY A 418 6.77 -6.92 -2.97
CA GLY A 418 6.34 -7.40 -4.29
C GLY A 418 5.32 -6.49 -4.97
N GLY A 419 5.61 -5.20 -5.15
CA GLY A 419 4.85 -4.31 -6.02
C GLY A 419 5.13 -4.62 -7.50
N HIS A 420 4.10 -4.78 -8.30
CA HIS A 420 4.22 -5.12 -9.71
C HIS A 420 3.90 -3.92 -10.57
N LEU A 421 4.81 -3.64 -11.52
CA LEU A 421 4.69 -2.53 -12.45
C LEU A 421 4.54 -3.03 -13.88
N SER A 422 3.60 -2.43 -14.61
CA SER A 422 3.45 -2.61 -16.05
C SER A 422 3.67 -1.30 -16.78
N CYS A 423 4.36 -1.38 -17.90
CA CYS A 423 4.56 -0.27 -18.82
C CYS A 423 3.94 -0.69 -20.16
N LEU A 424 2.85 -0.04 -20.56
CA LEU A 424 2.23 -0.25 -21.85
C LEU A 424 2.61 0.92 -22.77
N ASN A 425 2.97 0.59 -24.01
CA ASN A 425 3.22 1.57 -25.06
C ASN A 425 1.90 2.12 -25.59
#